data_AF-A0A0M4LU44-F1
#
_entry.id   AF-A0A0M4LU44-F1
#
_cell.length_a   1.000
_cell.length_b   1.000
_cell.length_c   1.000
_cell.angle_alpha   90.00
_cell.angle_beta   90.00
_cell.angle_gamma   90.00
#
_symmetry.space_group_name_H-M   'P 1'
#
loop_
_entity.id
_entity.type
_entity.pdbx_description
1 polymer ?
#
loop_
_entity_poly.entity_id
_entity_poly.type
_entity_poly.pdbx_seq_one_letter_code
_entity_poly.pdbx_strand_id
1 'polypeptide(L)' 'MLKRRGINSALYCGTRQDGSGEREFHAWLKVGEKWVVGHCDENSYAVFVPGGAGD' A
#
# COMPACT_ATOMS: atom_id res chain seq x y z
N MET A 1 7.74 -12.74 -6.37
CA MET A 1 7.95 -13.11 -7.79
C MET A 1 8.67 -12.02 -8.60
N LEU A 2 8.34 -10.72 -8.43
CA LEU A 2 8.98 -9.59 -9.14
C LEU A 2 10.44 -9.32 -8.72
N LYS A 3 10.75 -9.45 -7.43
CA LYS A 3 12.13 -9.31 -6.91
C LYS A 3 13.14 -10.24 -7.61
N ARG A 4 12.72 -11.45 -8.02
CA ARG A 4 13.57 -12.41 -8.76
C ARG A 4 13.92 -11.95 -10.18
N ARG A 5 13.21 -10.95 -10.71
CA ARG A 5 13.46 -10.30 -12.01
C ARG A 5 14.19 -8.97 -11.86
N GLY A 6 14.77 -8.68 -10.69
CA GLY A 6 15.44 -7.40 -10.40
C GLY A 6 14.49 -6.21 -10.18
N ILE A 7 13.18 -6.46 -10.13
CA ILE A 7 12.17 -5.41 -9.97
C ILE A 7 11.89 -5.25 -8.48
N ASN A 8 12.29 -4.11 -7.91
CA ASN A 8 11.97 -3.78 -6.54
C ASN A 8 10.48 -3.44 -6.43
N SER A 9 9.75 -4.24 -5.65
CA SER A 9 8.32 -4.06 -5.46
C SER A 9 7.92 -4.36 -4.02
N ALA A 10 7.05 -3.55 -3.44
CA ALA A 10 6.50 -3.73 -2.10
C ALA A 10 4.97 -3.69 -2.14
N LEU A 11 4.33 -4.57 -1.38
CA LEU A 11 2.89 -4.54 -1.16
C LEU A 11 2.62 -3.71 0.09
N TYR A 12 1.76 -2.71 -0.05
CA TYR A 12 1.26 -1.89 1.04
C TYR A 12 -0.22 -2.18 1.21
N CYS A 13 -0.68 -2.19 2.45
CA CYS A 13 -2.10 -2.27 2.75
C CYS A 13 -2.48 -1.04 3.55
N GLY A 14 -3.72 -0.61 3.51
CA GLY A 14 -4.19 0.53 4.27
C GLY A 14 -5.68 0.47 4.49
N THR A 15 -6.15 1.31 5.39
CA THR A 15 -7.57 1.42 5.72
C THR A 15 -7.99 2.87 5.85
N ARG A 16 -9.25 3.14 5.54
CA ARG A 16 -9.91 4.40 5.84
C ARG A 16 -11.30 4.12 6.39
N GLN A 17 -11.81 5.06 7.17
CA GLN A 17 -13.22 5.07 7.52
C GLN A 17 -13.98 5.81 6.42
N ASP A 18 -15.05 5.21 5.91
CA ASP A 18 -15.92 5.88 4.95
C ASP A 18 -16.90 6.83 5.64
N GLY A 19 -17.66 7.60 4.85
CA GLY A 19 -18.65 8.54 5.36
C GLY A 19 -19.83 7.89 6.09
N SER A 20 -20.00 6.57 6.00
CA SER A 20 -20.99 5.78 6.74
C SER A 20 -20.45 5.19 8.05
N GLY A 21 -19.17 5.37 8.34
CA GLY A 21 -18.52 4.85 9.54
C GLY A 21 -17.95 3.45 9.39
N GLU A 22 -18.07 2.83 8.21
CA GLU A 22 -17.52 1.51 7.90
C GLU A 22 -16.03 1.63 7.55
N ARG A 23 -15.28 0.53 7.71
CA ARG A 23 -13.85 0.49 7.36
C ARG A 23 -13.64 -0.12 5.99
N GLU A 24 -13.07 0.66 5.08
CA GLU A 24 -12.57 0.18 3.81
C GLU A 24 -11.12 -0.25 3.95
N PHE A 25 -10.75 -1.34 3.27
CA PHE A 25 -9.38 -1.83 3.18
C PHE A 25 -8.94 -1.82 1.73
N HIS A 26 -7.70 -1.43 1.49
CA HIS A 26 -7.11 -1.40 0.16
C HIS A 26 -5.67 -1.90 0.21
N ALA A 27 -5.21 -2.48 -0.90
CA ALA A 27 -3.86 -2.96 -1.06
C ALA A 27 -3.24 -2.39 -2.34
N TRP A 28 -2.02 -1.87 -2.22
CA TRP A 28 -1.26 -1.31 -3.32
C TRP A 28 0.06 -2.01 -3.56
N LEU A 29 0.40 -2.19 -4.84
CA LEU A 29 1.72 -2.61 -5.25
C LEU A 29 2.54 -1.38 -5.62
N LYS A 30 3.58 -1.08 -4.86
CA LYS A 30 4.59 -0.10 -5.24
C LYS A 30 5.69 -0.79 -6.01
N VAL A 31 6.05 -0.29 -7.20
CA VAL A 31 7.16 -0.76 -8.01
C VAL A 31 8.09 0.42 -8.27
N GLY A 32 9.26 0.41 -7.63
CA GLY A 32 10.12 1.59 -7.54
C GLY A 32 9.38 2.76 -6.89
N GLU A 33 9.21 3.86 -7.62
CA GLU A 33 8.46 5.05 -7.17
C GLU A 33 7.00 5.07 -7.61
N LYS A 34 6.57 4.11 -8.45
CA LYS A 34 5.21 4.09 -9.01
C LYS A 34 4.29 3.19 -8.21
N TRP A 35 3.08 3.67 -7.96
CA TRP A 35 1.99 2.89 -7.41
C TRP A 35 1.19 2.26 -8.55
N VAL A 36 1.04 0.93 -8.52
CA VAL A 36 0.42 0.13 -9.56
C VAL A 36 -0.84 -0.51 -8.97
N VAL A 37 -1.90 0.28 -8.82
CA VAL A 37 -3.30 -0.11 -8.64
C VAL A 37 -4.14 1.17 -8.67
N GLY A 38 -5.34 1.07 -9.25
CA GLY A 38 -6.11 2.17 -9.82
C GLY A 38 -6.40 3.34 -8.88
N HIS A 39 -6.44 4.55 -9.48
CA HIS A 39 -7.00 5.81 -8.98
C HIS A 39 -7.37 5.83 -7.49
N CYS A 40 -6.38 5.88 -6.60
CA CYS A 40 -6.63 6.17 -5.18
C CYS A 40 -5.46 6.95 -4.61
N ASP A 41 -5.80 8.06 -3.95
CA ASP A 41 -4.85 8.91 -3.25
C ASP A 41 -4.45 8.24 -1.93
N GLU A 42 -3.18 7.84 -1.83
CA GLU A 42 -2.57 7.23 -0.64
C GLU A 42 -2.82 8.08 0.63
N ASN A 43 -2.87 9.41 0.49
CA ASN A 43 -3.08 10.33 1.61
C ASN A 43 -4.47 10.19 2.25
N SER A 44 -5.41 9.51 1.58
CA SER A 44 -6.75 9.24 2.12
C SER A 44 -6.81 7.97 2.97
N TYR A 45 -5.72 7.20 3.07
CA TYR A 45 -5.67 5.94 3.80
C TYR A 45 -4.57 5.96 4.86
N ALA A 46 -4.85 5.37 6.02
CA ALA A 46 -3.82 5.01 6.97
C ALA A 46 -3.13 3.73 6.47
N VAL A 47 -1.90 3.88 5.97
CA VAL A 47 -1.11 2.77 5.41
C VAL A 47 -0.40 2.00 6.52
N PHE A 48 -0.54 0.68 6.51
CA PHE A 48 0.24 -0.23 7.32
C PHE A 48 1.66 -0.31 6.73
N VAL A 49 2.62 0.33 7.39
CA VAL A 49 4.03 0.11 7.09
C VAL A 49 4.40 -1.24 7.71
N PRO A 50 4.85 -2.24 6.93
CA PRO A 50 5.41 -3.44 7.53
C PRO A 50 6.58 -2.99 8.39
N GLY A 51 6.46 -3.24 9.70
CA GLY A 51 7.37 -2.70 10.70
C GLY A 51 8.81 -2.86 10.24
N GLY A 52 9.57 -1.76 10.28
CA GLY A 52 11.01 -1.86 10.31
C GLY A 52 11.34 -2.88 11.38
N ALA A 53 12.01 -3.96 10.99
CA ALA A 53 12.83 -4.68 11.94
C ALA A 53 13.70 -3.59 12.59
N GLY A 54 13.47 -3.34 13.87
CA GLY A 54 14.29 -2.42 14.64
C GLY A 54 15.76 -2.78 14.47
N ASP A 55 16.59 -1.75 14.42
CA ASP A 55 18.02 -1.85 14.75
C ASP A 55 18.22 -2.55 16.11
#